data_AF-A0A1I4EWV9-F1
#
_entry.id   AF-A0A1I4EWV9-F1
#
_cell.length_a   1.000
_cell.length_b   1.000
_cell.length_c   1.000
_cell.angle_alpha   90.00
_cell.angle_beta   90.00
_cell.angle_gamma   90.00
#
_symmetry.space_group_name_H-M   'P 1'
#
loop_
_entity.id
_entity.type
_entity.pdbx_description
1 polymer ?
#
loop_
_entity_poly.entity_id
_entity_poly.type
_entity_poly.pdbx_seq_one_letter_code
_entity_poly.pdbx_strand_id
1 'polypeptide(L)'
;MLALALSGGAAAAETAAARAAVESDAVRLLRELAIADGLRLSRASLCGYAEDDLGRLAARLRTQTDARAREAGVSVDEARYGDDLYEGMSQAMSELLKLPAEEIADEHRYQASHCAEVRNDIDALLRQRP
;
A
#
# COMPACT_ATOMS: atom_id res chain seq x y z
N MET A 1 20.38 -56.42 -11.32
CA MET A 1 19.82 -55.56 -10.25
C MET A 1 19.71 -54.15 -10.81
N LEU A 2 18.50 -53.70 -11.19
CA LEU A 2 18.27 -52.29 -11.56
C LEU A 2 18.01 -51.52 -10.27
N ALA A 3 18.94 -50.66 -9.88
CA ALA A 3 18.74 -49.69 -8.81
C ALA A 3 17.86 -48.55 -9.34
N LEU A 4 16.63 -48.46 -8.83
CA LEU A 4 15.76 -47.30 -9.06
C LEU A 4 16.34 -46.09 -8.31
N ALA A 5 16.93 -45.16 -9.06
CA ALA A 5 17.20 -43.80 -8.60
C ALA A 5 16.05 -42.88 -9.06
N LEU A 6 14.94 -42.90 -8.33
CA LEU A 6 13.76 -42.06 -8.60
C LEU A 6 13.23 -41.51 -7.26
N SER A 7 13.96 -40.58 -6.65
CA SER A 7 13.46 -39.86 -5.47
C SER A 7 13.78 -38.37 -5.42
N GLY A 8 14.43 -37.81 -6.46
CA GLY A 8 14.76 -36.38 -6.50
C GLY A 8 13.63 -35.44 -6.99
N GLY A 9 12.59 -35.97 -7.63
CA GLY A 9 11.59 -35.14 -8.35
C GLY A 9 10.44 -34.61 -7.49
N ALA A 10 9.99 -35.36 -6.48
CA ALA A 10 8.85 -34.97 -5.65
C ALA A 10 9.20 -33.79 -4.72
N ALA A 11 10.37 -33.84 -4.07
CA ALA A 11 10.85 -32.76 -3.21
C ALA A 11 11.10 -31.45 -3.99
N ALA A 12 11.58 -31.54 -5.23
CA ALA A 12 11.78 -30.35 -6.08
C ALA A 12 10.45 -29.71 -6.52
N ALA A 13 9.43 -30.52 -6.83
CA ALA A 13 8.10 -30.01 -7.20
C ALA A 13 7.35 -29.38 -6.01
N GLU A 14 7.45 -29.99 -4.82
CA GLU A 14 6.86 -29.44 -3.58
C GLU A 14 7.49 -28.10 -3.19
N THR A 15 8.81 -27.95 -3.34
CA THR A 15 9.50 -26.67 -3.09
C THR A 15 9.15 -25.58 -4.11
N ALA A 16 8.90 -25.94 -5.38
CA ALA A 16 8.50 -24.99 -6.41
C ALA A 16 7.06 -24.48 -6.20
N ALA A 17 6.13 -25.38 -5.86
CA ALA A 17 4.74 -25.00 -5.55
C ALA A 17 4.65 -24.15 -4.27
N ALA A 18 5.40 -24.50 -3.23
CA ALA A 18 5.48 -23.71 -2.01
C ALA A 18 6.08 -22.31 -2.27
N ARG A 19 7.10 -22.22 -3.12
CA ARG A 19 7.70 -20.94 -3.53
C ARG A 19 6.70 -20.08 -4.32
N ALA A 20 5.96 -20.68 -5.25
CA ALA A 20 4.94 -19.97 -6.03
C ALA A 20 3.79 -19.44 -5.16
N ALA A 21 3.38 -20.20 -4.13
CA ALA A 21 2.37 -19.75 -3.18
C ALA A 21 2.86 -18.54 -2.35
N VAL A 22 4.09 -18.60 -1.84
CA VAL A 22 4.71 -17.49 -1.08
C VAL A 22 4.86 -16.24 -1.96
N GLU A 23 5.27 -16.40 -3.21
CA GLU A 23 5.39 -15.29 -4.16
C GLU A 23 4.01 -14.68 -4.47
N SER A 24 2.97 -15.50 -4.62
CA SER A 24 1.59 -15.05 -4.82
C SER A 24 1.07 -14.25 -3.61
N ASP A 25 1.33 -14.71 -2.39
CA ASP A 25 0.90 -14.00 -1.17
C ASP A 25 1.68 -12.69 -0.99
N ALA A 26 2.97 -12.67 -1.30
CA ALA A 26 3.78 -11.46 -1.27
C ALA A 26 3.30 -10.42 -2.29
N VAL A 27 2.99 -10.84 -3.52
CA VAL A 27 2.44 -9.95 -4.55
C VAL A 27 1.08 -9.38 -4.12
N ARG A 28 0.22 -10.21 -3.52
CA ARG A 28 -1.07 -9.75 -2.98
C ARG A 28 -0.89 -8.74 -1.87
N LEU A 29 0.01 -8.99 -0.92
CA LEU A 29 0.34 -8.06 0.16
C LEU A 29 0.83 -6.71 -0.39
N LEU A 30 1.73 -6.72 -1.38
CA LEU A 30 2.26 -5.49 -1.96
C LEU A 30 1.18 -4.67 -2.68
N ARG A 31 0.25 -5.34 -3.37
CA ARG A 31 -0.93 -4.68 -3.94
C ARG A 31 -1.80 -4.03 -2.87
N GLU A 32 -2.12 -4.76 -1.80
CA GLU A 32 -2.92 -4.24 -0.68
C GLU A 32 -2.24 -3.03 -0.01
N LEU A 33 -0.91 -3.05 0.14
CA LEU A 33 -0.13 -1.92 0.65
C LEU A 33 -0.17 -0.72 -0.28
N ALA A 34 0.03 -0.90 -1.58
CA ALA A 34 0.00 0.19 -2.56
C ALA A 34 -1.38 0.88 -2.58
N ILE A 35 -2.47 0.11 -2.56
CA ILE A 35 -3.83 0.64 -2.46
C ILE A 35 -4.00 1.44 -1.16
N ALA A 36 -3.52 0.90 -0.03
CA ALA A 36 -3.58 1.58 1.26
C ALA A 36 -2.75 2.89 1.28
N ASP A 37 -1.61 2.90 0.60
CA ASP A 37 -0.76 4.09 0.44
C ASP A 37 -1.49 5.17 -0.36
N GLY A 38 -2.15 4.79 -1.46
CA GLY A 38 -3.00 5.69 -2.25
C GLY A 38 -4.16 6.29 -1.44
N LEU A 39 -4.89 5.46 -0.69
CA LEU A 39 -5.94 5.92 0.22
C LEU A 39 -5.41 6.92 1.25
N ARG A 40 -4.24 6.63 1.83
CA ARG A 40 -3.62 7.47 2.85
C ARG A 40 -3.16 8.81 2.29
N LEU A 41 -2.56 8.85 1.09
CA LEU A 41 -2.18 10.07 0.40
C LEU A 41 -3.38 10.95 0.05
N SER A 42 -4.45 10.36 -0.49
CA SER A 42 -5.68 11.09 -0.78
C SER A 42 -6.28 11.72 0.47
N ARG A 43 -6.37 10.95 1.57
CA ARG A 43 -6.86 11.48 2.87
C ARG A 43 -5.98 12.60 3.39
N ALA A 44 -4.65 12.47 3.31
CA ALA A 44 -3.75 13.55 3.71
C ALA A 44 -4.01 14.82 2.89
N SER A 45 -4.15 14.71 1.57
CA SER A 45 -4.45 15.86 0.70
C SER A 45 -5.77 16.55 1.09
N LEU A 46 -6.84 15.78 1.30
CA LEU A 46 -8.15 16.30 1.72
C LEU A 46 -8.12 16.96 3.10
N CYS A 47 -7.22 16.50 3.96
CA CYS A 47 -7.00 17.04 5.29
C CYS A 47 -6.09 18.28 5.30
N GLY A 48 -5.74 18.82 4.13
CA GLY A 48 -5.06 20.11 3.98
C GLY A 48 -3.54 20.05 4.15
N TYR A 49 -2.92 18.88 3.98
CA TYR A 49 -1.46 18.78 3.96
C TYR A 49 -0.89 19.45 2.70
N ALA A 50 0.20 20.22 2.88
CA ALA A 50 0.89 20.91 1.79
C ALA A 50 1.60 19.92 0.86
N GLU A 51 1.88 20.32 -0.39
CA GLU A 51 2.53 19.47 -1.39
C GLU A 51 3.87 18.89 -0.92
N ASP A 52 4.69 19.68 -0.23
CA ASP A 52 5.95 19.22 0.34
C ASP A 52 5.76 18.10 1.38
N ASP A 53 4.71 18.20 2.19
CA ASP A 53 4.39 17.19 3.21
C ASP A 53 3.85 15.92 2.56
N LEU A 54 3.02 16.06 1.51
CA LEU A 54 2.52 14.96 0.71
C LEU A 54 3.66 14.23 -0.01
N GLY A 55 4.64 14.96 -0.55
CA GLY A 55 5.85 14.39 -1.16
C GLY A 55 6.69 13.60 -0.16
N ARG A 56 6.89 14.14 1.06
CA ARG A 56 7.59 13.41 2.14
C ARG A 56 6.82 12.18 2.60
N LEU A 57 5.50 12.28 2.70
CA LEU A 57 4.63 11.15 3.03
C LEU A 57 4.74 10.05 1.97
N ALA A 58 4.61 10.39 0.68
CA ALA A 58 4.70 9.44 -0.42
C ALA A 58 6.05 8.70 -0.42
N ALA A 59 7.16 9.42 -0.25
CA ALA A 59 8.49 8.82 -0.17
C ALA A 59 8.64 7.86 1.02
N ARG A 60 8.03 8.18 2.17
CA ARG A 60 8.05 7.33 3.35
C ARG A 60 7.22 6.07 3.17
N LEU A 61 6.00 6.20 2.67
CA LEU A 61 5.14 5.05 2.36
C LEU A 61 5.84 4.13 1.37
N ARG A 62 6.46 4.70 0.33
CA ARG A 62 7.25 3.93 -0.63
C ARG A 62 8.39 3.16 0.04
N THR A 63 9.15 3.81 0.91
CA THR A 63 10.26 3.17 1.65
C THR A 63 9.76 2.02 2.53
N GLN A 64 8.59 2.17 3.15
CA GLN A 64 7.97 1.11 3.94
C GLN A 64 7.55 -0.07 3.04
N THR A 65 6.91 0.18 1.90
CA THR A 65 6.54 -0.85 0.93
C THR A 65 7.77 -1.58 0.38
N ASP A 66 8.86 -0.86 0.08
CA ASP A 66 10.14 -1.47 -0.33
C ASP A 66 10.79 -2.31 0.77
N ALA A 67 10.64 -1.92 2.04
CA ALA A 67 11.08 -2.75 3.17
C ALA A 67 10.26 -4.04 3.27
N ARG A 68 8.93 -3.95 3.14
CA ARG A 68 8.04 -5.12 3.15
C ARG A 68 8.31 -6.08 2.00
N ALA A 69 8.56 -5.56 0.79
CA ALA A 69 8.93 -6.39 -0.35
C ALA A 69 10.21 -7.18 -0.08
N ARG A 70 11.24 -6.52 0.46
CA ARG A 70 12.51 -7.16 0.85
C ARG A 70 12.32 -8.21 1.94
N GLU A 71 11.51 -7.93 2.96
CA GLU A 71 11.16 -8.90 4.01
C GLU A 71 10.46 -10.15 3.43
N ALA A 72 9.63 -9.96 2.41
CA ALA A 72 8.94 -11.04 1.71
C ALA A 72 9.78 -11.72 0.62
N GLY A 73 11.03 -11.29 0.38
CA GLY A 73 11.92 -11.86 -0.62
C GLY A 73 11.54 -11.56 -2.07
N VAL A 74 10.75 -10.50 -2.30
CA VAL A 74 10.30 -10.05 -3.63
C VAL A 74 10.76 -8.62 -3.92
N SER A 75 10.72 -8.23 -5.20
CA SER A 75 10.92 -6.84 -5.62
C SER A 75 9.59 -6.18 -5.92
N VAL A 76 9.49 -4.87 -5.68
CA VAL A 76 8.34 -4.08 -6.11
C VAL A 76 8.43 -3.81 -7.61
N ASP A 77 7.36 -4.10 -8.34
CA ASP A 77 7.14 -3.62 -9.70
C ASP A 77 6.62 -2.18 -9.64
N GLU A 78 7.38 -1.22 -10.16
CA GLU A 78 7.05 0.20 -10.08
C GLU A 78 5.78 0.57 -10.84
N ALA A 79 5.57 -0.03 -12.02
CA ALA A 79 4.38 0.26 -12.82
C ALA A 79 3.13 -0.27 -12.11
N ARG A 80 3.19 -1.51 -11.63
CA ARG A 80 2.08 -2.10 -10.86
C ARG A 80 1.81 -1.36 -9.56
N TYR A 81 2.86 -0.97 -8.83
CA TYR A 81 2.71 -0.17 -7.63
C TYR A 81 2.01 1.16 -7.94
N GLY A 82 2.36 1.83 -9.04
CA GLY A 82 1.69 3.05 -9.49
C GLY A 82 0.21 2.84 -9.79
N ASP A 83 -0.13 1.76 -10.51
CA ASP A 83 -1.52 1.42 -10.83
C ASP A 83 -2.35 1.12 -9.56
N ASP A 84 -1.82 0.30 -8.65
CA ASP A 84 -2.48 -0.07 -7.40
C ASP A 84 -2.61 1.16 -6.46
N LEU A 85 -1.61 2.04 -6.43
CA LEU A 85 -1.68 3.30 -5.69
C LEU A 85 -2.77 4.22 -6.25
N TYR A 86 -2.87 4.35 -7.57
CA TYR A 86 -3.94 5.11 -8.21
C TYR A 86 -5.33 4.51 -7.94
N GLU A 87 -5.44 3.17 -7.90
CA GLU A 87 -6.68 2.49 -7.48
C GLU A 87 -7.10 2.93 -6.08
N GLY A 88 -6.18 2.95 -5.11
CA GLY A 88 -6.45 3.47 -3.77
C GLY A 88 -6.90 4.93 -3.76
N MET A 89 -6.27 5.80 -4.55
CA MET A 89 -6.68 7.20 -4.67
C MET A 89 -8.10 7.35 -5.24
N SER A 90 -8.42 6.56 -6.27
CA SER A 90 -9.75 6.53 -6.88
C SER A 90 -10.83 6.06 -5.91
N GLN A 91 -10.51 5.06 -5.06
CA GLN A 91 -11.40 4.62 -3.98
C GLN A 91 -11.67 5.74 -2.98
N ALA A 92 -10.62 6.47 -2.52
CA ALA A 92 -10.81 7.60 -1.61
C ALA A 92 -11.71 8.68 -2.20
N MET A 93 -11.52 9.02 -3.48
CA MET A 93 -12.37 9.98 -4.19
C MET A 93 -13.82 9.49 -4.31
N SER A 94 -14.01 8.20 -4.58
CA SER A 94 -15.34 7.59 -4.66
C SER A 94 -16.07 7.64 -3.31
N GLU A 95 -15.36 7.49 -2.19
CA GLU A 95 -15.96 7.64 -0.86
C GLU A 95 -16.35 9.09 -0.57
N LEU A 96 -15.57 10.08 -1.01
CA LEU A 96 -15.96 11.49 -0.89
C LEU A 96 -17.24 11.80 -1.66
N LEU A 97 -17.40 11.25 -2.86
CA LEU A 97 -18.59 11.47 -3.68
C LEU A 97 -19.87 10.91 -3.04
N LYS A 98 -19.75 10.05 -2.02
CA LYS A 98 -20.90 9.52 -1.25
C LYS A 98 -21.29 10.44 -0.09
N LEU A 99 -20.46 11.41 0.28
CA LEU A 99 -20.76 12.33 1.36
C LEU A 99 -21.83 13.35 0.93
N PRO A 100 -22.67 13.84 1.85
CA PRO A 100 -23.63 14.90 1.55
C PRO A 100 -22.91 16.14 0.99
N ALA A 101 -23.47 16.75 -0.05
CA ALA A 101 -22.88 17.94 -0.69
C ALA A 101 -22.62 19.08 0.32
N GLU A 102 -23.44 19.18 1.36
CA GLU A 102 -23.32 20.15 2.46
C GLU A 102 -22.05 19.96 3.30
N GLU A 103 -21.55 18.72 3.41
CA GLU A 103 -20.32 18.40 4.14
C GLU A 103 -19.07 18.69 3.31
N ILE A 104 -19.16 18.58 1.98
CA ILE A 104 -18.04 18.81 1.05
C ILE A 104 -17.96 20.30 0.66
N ALA A 105 -19.09 21.01 0.63
CA ALA A 105 -19.15 22.42 0.22
C ALA A 105 -18.39 23.37 1.18
N ASP A 106 -18.13 22.93 2.42
CA ASP A 106 -17.34 23.65 3.40
C ASP A 106 -16.11 22.80 3.77
N GLU A 107 -15.05 22.93 2.98
CA GLU A 107 -13.78 22.21 3.17
C GLU A 107 -13.22 22.40 4.58
N HIS A 108 -13.32 23.61 5.14
CA HIS A 108 -12.86 23.89 6.50
C HIS A 108 -13.66 23.11 7.56
N ARG A 109 -14.97 22.99 7.38
CA ARG A 109 -15.82 22.18 8.26
C ARG A 109 -15.51 20.70 8.12
N TYR A 110 -15.34 20.20 6.89
CA TYR A 110 -14.92 18.82 6.64
C TYR A 110 -13.62 18.49 7.36
N GLN A 111 -12.60 19.33 7.19
CA GLN A 111 -11.31 19.17 7.85
C GLN A 111 -11.42 19.25 9.38
N ALA A 112 -12.29 20.09 9.92
CA ALA A 112 -12.49 20.19 11.37
C ALA A 112 -13.13 18.93 11.97
N SER A 113 -14.06 18.27 11.26
CA SER A 113 -14.81 17.13 11.78
C SER A 113 -14.23 15.75 11.41
N HIS A 114 -13.58 15.60 10.25
CA HIS A 114 -13.20 14.30 9.71
C HIS A 114 -11.69 14.03 9.68
N CYS A 115 -10.86 15.05 9.94
CA CYS A 115 -9.40 14.94 9.76
C CYS A 115 -8.60 14.83 11.05
N ALA A 116 -9.21 14.87 12.24
CA ALA A 116 -8.46 14.80 13.49
C ALA A 116 -7.64 13.50 13.60
N GLU A 117 -8.27 12.35 13.35
CA GLU A 117 -7.61 11.03 13.37
C GLU A 117 -6.60 10.88 12.22
N VAL A 118 -7.00 11.26 11.00
CA VAL A 118 -6.11 11.24 9.83
C VAL A 118 -4.84 12.06 10.08
N ARG A 119 -4.98 13.27 10.62
CA ARG A 119 -3.83 14.14 10.91
C ARG A 119 -2.89 13.52 11.93
N ASN A 120 -3.43 12.94 13.01
CA ASN A 120 -2.61 12.26 14.02
C ASN A 120 -1.77 11.13 13.41
N ASP A 121 -2.37 10.31 12.55
CA ASP A 121 -1.70 9.19 11.87
C ASP A 121 -0.61 9.67 10.91
N ILE A 122 -0.93 10.66 10.06
CA ILE A 122 0.02 11.21 9.09
C ILE A 122 1.18 11.92 9.80
N ASP A 123 0.90 12.73 10.82
CA ASP A 123 1.93 13.40 11.61
C ASP A 123 2.86 12.39 12.31
N ALA A 124 2.31 11.27 12.81
CA ALA A 124 3.12 10.21 13.39
C ALA A 124 4.06 9.58 12.35
N LEU A 125 3.59 9.36 11.13
CA LEU A 125 4.43 8.88 10.02
C LEU A 125 5.51 9.90 9.64
N LEU A 126 5.15 11.17 9.49
CA LEU A 126 6.09 12.24 9.10
C LEU A 126 7.17 12.49 10.15
N ARG A 127 6.89 12.27 11.44
CA ARG A 127 7.85 12.44 12.55
C ARG A 127 8.83 11.28 12.74
N GLN A 128 8.54 10.09 12.19
CA GLN A 128 9.47 8.96 12.28
C GLN A 128 10.81 9.35 11.63
N ARG A 129 11.94 8.94 12.21
CA ARG A 129 13.25 9.14 11.56
C ARG A 129 13.39 8.18 10.35
N PRO A 130 14.20 8.54 9.34
CA PRO A 130 14.55 7.60 8.27
C PRO A 130 15.32 6.39 8.83
#